data_AF-A0A9D5S4A6-F1
#
_entry.id   AF-A0A9D5S4A6-F1
#
_cell.length_a   1.000
_cell.length_b   1.000
_cell.length_c   1.000
_cell.angle_alpha   90.00
_cell.angle_beta   90.00
_cell.angle_gamma   90.00
#
_symmetry.space_group_name_H-M   'P 1'
#
loop_
_entity.id
_entity.type
_entity.pdbx_description
1 polymer ?
#
loop_
_entity_poly.entity_id
_entity_poly.type
_entity_poly.pdbx_seq_one_letter_code
_entity_poly.pdbx_strand_id
1 'polypeptide(L)'
;MEKQQDDILMKSRSYRGVITAGLRLYTGSFRRIFKATWLYTLIFVLLAAAMGALLTTHLLPVGLQMLALPQYKWLIAQEHLPLIGIVALLFVTSIVFMIILWRTTGRCMNLFHSLKQILKAAGRHWLLTLLILLAGFIVLIPVCLFVSLPVIILTTASLQAQAGTLMGDPLGMPSYIMWLAAGTWLLAAFLQVYILLSLLFVAYYAYGSVETQRREREQQKLSIQ
;
A
#
# COMPACT_ATOMS: atom_id res chain seq x y z
N MET A 1 -7.98 -32.13 6.81
CA MET A 1 -7.18 -32.06 5.56
C MET A 1 -6.54 -30.69 5.36
N GLU A 2 -7.26 -29.57 5.56
CA GLU A 2 -6.72 -28.19 5.43
C GLU A 2 -5.45 -27.93 6.28
N LYS A 3 -5.45 -28.29 7.58
CA LYS A 3 -4.27 -28.18 8.46
C LYS A 3 -3.03 -28.95 7.98
N GLN A 4 -3.22 -30.14 7.41
CA GLN A 4 -2.12 -30.98 6.97
C GLN A 4 -1.51 -30.45 5.66
N GLN A 5 -2.34 -29.82 4.82
CA GLN A 5 -1.91 -29.17 3.60
C GLN A 5 -1.19 -27.85 3.89
N ASP A 6 -1.62 -27.09 4.90
CA ASP A 6 -0.93 -25.91 5.40
C ASP A 6 0.47 -26.25 5.94
N ASP A 7 0.61 -27.32 6.73
CA ASP A 7 1.90 -27.80 7.24
C ASP A 7 2.87 -28.19 6.10
N ILE A 8 2.37 -28.87 5.06
CA ILE A 8 3.17 -29.24 3.89
C ILE A 8 3.59 -28.00 3.08
N LEU A 9 2.71 -27.01 2.95
CA LEU A 9 3.00 -25.74 2.26
C LEU A 9 4.02 -24.88 3.03
N MET A 10 3.96 -24.87 4.36
CA MET A 10 4.93 -24.13 5.19
C MET A 10 6.34 -24.74 5.14
N LYS A 11 6.48 -26.01 4.75
CA LYS A 11 7.78 -26.68 4.55
C LYS A 11 8.57 -26.21 3.31
N SER A 12 7.99 -25.34 2.48
CA SER A 12 8.64 -24.76 1.30
C SER A 12 9.98 -24.07 1.67
N ARG A 13 11.10 -24.59 1.14
CA ARG A 13 12.45 -24.04 1.37
C ARG A 13 12.84 -22.89 0.43
N SER A 14 12.07 -22.64 -0.62
CA SER A 14 12.36 -21.61 -1.64
C SER A 14 11.51 -20.35 -1.43
N TYR A 15 12.13 -19.17 -1.55
CA TYR A 15 11.46 -17.87 -1.49
C TYR A 15 10.28 -17.78 -2.48
N ARG A 16 10.43 -18.38 -3.68
CA ARG A 16 9.36 -18.45 -4.69
C ARG A 16 8.16 -19.25 -4.21
N GLY A 17 8.41 -20.37 -3.52
CA GLY A 17 7.37 -21.23 -2.99
C GLY A 17 6.56 -20.53 -1.90
N VAL A 18 7.23 -19.77 -1.03
CA VAL A 18 6.59 -18.96 0.04
C VAL A 18 5.71 -17.86 -0.55
N ILE A 19 6.21 -17.09 -1.51
CA ILE A 19 5.42 -16.03 -2.17
C ILE A 19 4.22 -16.63 -2.89
N THR A 20 4.42 -17.71 -3.65
CA THR A 20 3.35 -18.38 -4.40
C THR A 20 2.29 -18.96 -3.47
N ALA A 21 2.70 -19.56 -2.34
CA ALA A 21 1.80 -20.07 -1.31
C ALA A 21 0.96 -18.96 -0.68
N GLY A 22 1.59 -17.83 -0.31
CA GLY A 22 0.89 -16.67 0.22
C GLY A 22 -0.13 -16.09 -0.75
N LEU A 23 0.24 -15.97 -2.03
CA LEU A 23 -0.67 -15.52 -3.08
C LEU A 23 -1.81 -16.51 -3.35
N ARG A 24 -1.55 -17.82 -3.27
CA ARG A 24 -2.60 -18.85 -3.39
C ARG A 24 -3.61 -18.78 -2.25
N LEU A 25 -3.17 -18.58 -1.00
CA LEU A 25 -4.09 -18.42 0.11
C LEU A 25 -4.93 -17.14 -0.04
N TYR A 26 -4.30 -16.04 -0.47
CA TYR A 26 -4.99 -14.79 -0.74
C TYR A 26 -6.07 -14.94 -1.82
N THR A 27 -5.71 -15.51 -2.97
CA THR A 27 -6.63 -15.71 -4.10
C THR A 27 -7.75 -16.70 -3.77
N GLY A 28 -7.44 -17.80 -3.07
CA GLY A 28 -8.44 -18.77 -2.60
C GLY A 28 -9.43 -18.18 -1.59
N SER A 29 -8.98 -17.24 -0.76
CA SER A 29 -9.82 -16.58 0.27
C SER A 29 -10.39 -15.22 -0.17
N PHE A 30 -10.17 -14.80 -1.42
CA PHE A 30 -10.46 -13.44 -1.88
C PHE A 30 -11.92 -13.02 -1.64
N ARG A 31 -12.88 -13.89 -1.95
CA ARG A 31 -14.31 -13.60 -1.74
C ARG A 31 -14.64 -13.29 -0.29
N ARG A 32 -14.01 -13.99 0.66
CA ARG A 32 -14.21 -13.80 2.09
C ARG A 32 -13.61 -12.47 2.55
N ILE A 33 -12.39 -12.17 2.09
CA ILE A 33 -11.71 -10.90 2.36
C ILE A 33 -12.54 -9.74 1.83
N PHE A 34 -12.94 -9.80 0.56
CA PHE A 34 -13.73 -8.77 -0.11
C PHE A 34 -15.04 -8.48 0.65
N LYS A 35 -15.80 -9.52 1.02
CA LYS A 35 -17.04 -9.36 1.80
C LYS A 35 -16.82 -8.74 3.18
N ALA A 36 -15.66 -8.96 3.80
CA ALA A 36 -15.34 -8.40 5.11
C ALA A 36 -14.83 -6.95 5.02
N THR A 37 -14.20 -6.55 3.91
CA THR A 37 -13.50 -5.26 3.79
C THR A 37 -14.17 -4.24 2.89
N TRP A 38 -15.14 -4.61 2.07
CA TRP A 38 -15.68 -3.74 1.00
C TRP A 38 -16.13 -2.35 1.48
N LEU A 39 -16.80 -2.23 2.63
CA LEU A 39 -17.23 -0.94 3.19
C LEU A 39 -16.05 -0.03 3.52
N TYR A 40 -15.04 -0.59 4.19
CA TYR A 40 -13.84 0.14 4.55
C TYR A 40 -13.02 0.52 3.31
N THR A 41 -12.98 -0.37 2.31
CA THR A 41 -12.34 -0.07 1.02
C THR A 41 -13.05 1.08 0.32
N LEU A 42 -14.38 1.08 0.30
CA LEU A 42 -15.16 2.14 -0.33
C LEU A 42 -14.86 3.50 0.30
N ILE A 43 -14.87 3.59 1.63
CA ILE A 43 -14.55 4.83 2.35
C ILE A 43 -13.10 5.27 2.08
N PHE A 44 -12.14 4.35 2.16
CA PHE A 44 -10.73 4.63 1.87
C PHE A 44 -10.56 5.19 0.45
N VAL A 45 -11.23 4.59 -0.54
CA VAL A 45 -11.12 4.97 -1.94
C VAL A 45 -11.76 6.32 -2.22
N LEU A 46 -12.86 6.67 -1.53
CA LEU A 46 -13.44 8.02 -1.60
C LEU A 46 -12.51 9.08 -1.00
N LEU A 47 -11.89 8.78 0.15
CA LEU A 47 -10.90 9.66 0.78
C LEU A 47 -9.67 9.84 -0.13
N ALA A 48 -9.18 8.76 -0.73
CA ALA A 48 -8.06 8.80 -1.67
C ALA A 48 -8.41 9.58 -2.94
N ALA A 49 -9.64 9.48 -3.45
CA ALA A 49 -10.12 10.25 -4.60
C ALA A 49 -10.16 11.76 -4.29
N ALA A 50 -10.72 12.15 -3.14
CA ALA A 50 -10.77 13.53 -2.71
C ALA A 50 -9.36 14.11 -2.47
N MET A 51 -8.52 13.36 -1.76
CA MET A 51 -7.13 13.72 -1.52
C MET A 51 -6.35 13.85 -2.83
N GLY A 52 -6.48 12.87 -3.73
CA GLY A 52 -5.81 12.84 -5.01
C GLY A 52 -6.18 14.01 -5.91
N ALA A 53 -7.47 14.35 -5.99
CA ALA A 53 -7.95 15.52 -6.72
C ALA A 53 -7.32 16.82 -6.19
N LEU A 54 -7.45 17.08 -4.89
CA LEU A 54 -6.86 18.26 -4.25
C LEU A 54 -5.34 18.34 -4.43
N LEU A 55 -4.68 17.19 -4.36
CA LEU A 55 -3.22 17.11 -4.51
C LEU A 55 -2.80 17.45 -5.94
N THR A 56 -3.52 16.94 -6.95
CA THR A 56 -3.26 17.24 -8.37
C THR A 56 -3.56 18.67 -8.78
N THR A 57 -4.66 19.24 -8.32
CA THR A 57 -5.15 20.54 -8.80
C THR A 57 -4.69 21.72 -7.97
N HIS A 58 -4.41 21.54 -6.68
CA HIS A 58 -4.12 22.66 -5.77
C HIS A 58 -2.82 22.51 -5.00
N LEU A 59 -2.49 21.34 -4.46
CA LEU A 59 -1.30 21.22 -3.60
C LEU A 59 0.01 21.20 -4.40
N LEU A 60 0.08 20.41 -5.48
CA LEU A 60 1.23 20.37 -6.39
C LEU A 60 1.64 21.74 -6.95
N PRO A 61 0.72 22.58 -7.46
CA PRO A 61 1.09 23.90 -7.96
C PRO A 61 1.57 24.85 -6.86
N VAL A 62 1.01 24.77 -5.65
CA VAL A 62 1.55 25.52 -4.50
C VAL A 62 3.00 25.09 -4.22
N GLY A 63 3.29 23.79 -4.29
CA GLY A 63 4.66 23.28 -4.19
C GLY A 63 5.58 23.79 -5.31
N LEU A 64 5.10 23.84 -6.56
CA LEU A 64 5.85 24.42 -7.69
C LEU A 64 6.13 25.91 -7.49
N GLN A 65 5.13 26.68 -7.05
CA GLN A 65 5.28 28.10 -6.76
C GLN A 65 6.32 28.36 -5.66
N MET A 66 6.28 27.58 -4.59
CA MET A 66 7.29 27.65 -3.52
C MET A 66 8.70 27.33 -4.03
N LEU A 67 8.84 26.42 -4.99
CA LEU A 67 10.14 26.10 -5.58
C LEU A 67 10.63 27.22 -6.51
N ALA A 68 9.75 27.75 -7.36
CA ALA A 68 10.06 28.77 -8.36
C ALA A 68 10.32 30.16 -7.75
N LEU A 69 9.62 30.52 -6.67
CA LEU A 69 9.70 31.84 -6.03
C LEU A 69 10.20 31.71 -4.58
N PRO A 70 11.49 31.40 -4.38
CA PRO A 70 12.00 31.03 -3.07
C PRO A 70 11.94 32.17 -2.05
N GLN A 71 11.98 33.42 -2.51
CA GLN A 71 11.88 34.61 -1.66
C GLN A 71 10.48 34.82 -1.03
N TYR A 72 9.41 34.24 -1.62
CA TYR A 72 8.03 34.43 -1.15
C TYR A 72 7.42 33.17 -0.52
N LYS A 73 8.22 32.13 -0.27
CA LYS A 73 7.74 30.83 0.26
C LYS A 73 6.87 30.97 1.50
N TRP A 74 7.27 31.83 2.44
CA TRP A 74 6.55 32.02 3.69
C TRP A 74 5.16 32.63 3.50
N LEU A 75 5.02 33.58 2.57
CA LEU A 75 3.73 34.20 2.25
C LEU A 75 2.81 33.20 1.56
N ILE A 76 3.31 32.49 0.54
CA ILE A 76 2.58 31.43 -0.16
C ILE A 76 2.15 30.32 0.81
N ALA A 77 3.00 29.96 1.77
CA ALA A 77 2.67 28.95 2.78
C ALA A 77 1.55 29.39 3.72
N GLN A 78 1.50 30.67 4.11
CA GLN A 78 0.44 31.20 4.96
C GLN A 78 -0.92 31.18 4.25
N GLU A 79 -0.97 31.60 2.99
CA GLU A 79 -2.20 31.61 2.19
C GLU A 79 -2.77 30.20 1.98
N HIS A 80 -1.90 29.20 1.83
CA HIS A 80 -2.30 27.81 1.56
C HIS A 80 -2.27 26.88 2.78
N LEU A 81 -2.03 27.43 3.98
CA LEU A 81 -2.01 26.66 5.24
C LEU A 81 -3.27 25.81 5.47
N PRO A 82 -4.51 26.31 5.31
CA PRO A 82 -5.70 25.49 5.54
C PRO A 82 -5.82 24.33 4.54
N LEU A 83 -5.43 24.55 3.27
CA LEU A 83 -5.42 23.50 2.25
C LEU A 83 -4.43 22.40 2.60
N ILE A 84 -3.20 22.76 3.00
CA ILE A 84 -2.17 21.81 3.44
C ILE A 84 -2.70 21.00 4.65
N GLY A 85 -3.33 21.67 5.61
CA GLY A 85 -3.95 21.03 6.77
C GLY A 85 -5.04 20.02 6.40
N ILE A 86 -5.93 20.36 5.46
CA ILE A 86 -6.99 19.46 4.97
C ILE A 86 -6.39 18.22 4.30
N VAL A 87 -5.41 18.40 3.40
CA VAL A 87 -4.77 17.27 2.72
C VAL A 87 -4.02 16.37 3.72
N ALA A 88 -3.32 16.97 4.68
CA ALA A 88 -2.65 16.22 5.75
C ALA A 88 -3.67 15.42 6.59
N LEU A 89 -4.81 16.01 6.93
CA LEU A 89 -5.88 15.32 7.66
C LEU A 89 -6.47 14.15 6.87
N LEU A 90 -6.73 14.34 5.57
CA LEU A 90 -7.19 13.28 4.68
C LEU A 90 -6.16 12.15 4.55
N PHE A 91 -4.88 12.49 4.50
CA PHE A 91 -3.79 11.52 4.47
C PHE A 91 -3.73 10.70 5.77
N VAL A 92 -3.78 11.36 6.93
CA VAL A 92 -3.82 10.68 8.24
C VAL A 92 -5.04 9.78 8.35
N THR A 93 -6.20 10.26 7.93
CA THR A 93 -7.44 9.47 7.96
C THR A 93 -7.35 8.26 7.02
N SER A 94 -6.76 8.43 5.83
CA SER A 94 -6.51 7.33 4.89
C SER A 94 -5.58 6.26 5.50
N ILE A 95 -4.53 6.67 6.23
CA ILE A 95 -3.67 5.73 6.97
C ILE A 95 -4.46 4.96 8.03
N VAL A 96 -5.32 5.65 8.80
CA VAL A 96 -6.17 5.00 9.81
C VAL A 96 -7.09 3.96 9.17
N PHE A 97 -7.76 4.29 8.08
CA PHE A 97 -8.61 3.33 7.35
C PHE A 97 -7.82 2.17 6.78
N MET A 98 -6.59 2.40 6.33
CA MET A 98 -5.70 1.32 5.88
C MET A 98 -5.33 0.36 7.02
N ILE A 99 -5.04 0.89 8.21
CA ILE A 99 -4.80 0.08 9.41
C ILE A 99 -6.05 -0.72 9.80
N ILE A 100 -7.24 -0.10 9.71
CA ILE A 100 -8.51 -0.79 9.96
C ILE A 100 -8.71 -1.93 8.94
N LEU A 101 -8.46 -1.70 7.65
CA LEU A 101 -8.53 -2.70 6.60
C LEU A 101 -7.61 -3.90 6.88
N TRP A 102 -6.37 -3.63 7.26
CA TRP A 102 -5.42 -4.67 7.67
C TRP A 102 -5.90 -5.43 8.90
N ARG A 103 -6.45 -4.73 9.89
CA ARG A 103 -6.97 -5.33 11.12
C ARG A 103 -8.19 -6.21 10.86
N THR A 104 -9.13 -5.76 10.04
CA THR A 104 -10.32 -6.52 9.67
C THR A 104 -9.96 -7.75 8.86
N THR A 105 -9.04 -7.62 7.89
CA THR A 105 -8.52 -8.77 7.12
C THR A 105 -7.84 -9.78 8.02
N GLY A 106 -6.95 -9.31 8.91
CA GLY A 106 -6.25 -10.16 9.86
C GLY A 106 -7.19 -10.85 10.87
N ARG A 107 -8.28 -10.20 11.29
CA ARG A 107 -9.30 -10.82 12.15
C ARG A 107 -10.14 -11.85 11.40
N CYS A 108 -10.57 -11.56 10.17
CA CYS A 108 -11.38 -12.46 9.36
C CYS A 108 -10.70 -13.82 9.12
N MET A 109 -9.37 -13.78 8.98
CA MET A 109 -8.52 -14.95 8.74
C MET A 109 -7.80 -15.45 10.01
N ASN A 110 -8.11 -14.93 11.20
CA ASN A 110 -7.41 -15.22 12.47
C ASN A 110 -5.88 -15.03 12.45
N LEU A 111 -5.34 -14.24 11.50
CA LEU A 111 -3.91 -13.92 11.34
C LEU A 111 -3.39 -12.96 12.42
N PHE A 112 -4.29 -12.35 13.21
CA PHE A 112 -3.93 -11.29 14.16
C PHE A 112 -3.10 -11.79 15.35
N HIS A 113 -3.35 -13.01 15.83
CA HIS A 113 -2.52 -13.63 16.86
C HIS A 113 -1.09 -13.85 16.33
N SER A 114 -0.99 -14.18 15.04
CA SER A 114 0.26 -14.35 14.32
C SER A 114 0.94 -13.02 13.97
N LEU A 115 0.25 -11.89 13.79
CA LEU A 115 0.90 -10.59 13.53
C LEU A 115 1.82 -10.14 14.68
N LYS A 116 1.38 -10.31 15.93
CA LYS A 116 2.25 -10.04 17.09
C LYS A 116 3.46 -10.98 17.12
N GLN A 117 3.27 -12.23 16.70
CA GLN A 117 4.33 -13.22 16.60
C GLN A 117 5.29 -12.91 15.43
N ILE A 118 4.78 -12.44 14.30
CA ILE A 118 5.55 -11.94 13.14
C ILE A 118 6.41 -10.75 13.56
N LEU A 119 5.86 -9.77 14.28
CA LEU A 119 6.63 -8.62 14.81
C LEU A 119 7.72 -9.06 15.80
N LYS A 120 7.39 -9.98 16.72
CA LYS A 120 8.35 -10.52 17.69
C LYS A 120 9.43 -11.37 17.02
N ALA A 121 9.10 -12.08 15.95
CA ALA A 121 10.03 -12.88 15.17
C ALA A 121 10.86 -12.03 14.20
N ALA A 122 10.30 -10.97 13.62
CA ALA A 122 11.01 -9.98 12.82
C ALA A 122 12.09 -9.28 13.65
N GLY A 123 11.83 -8.98 14.94
CA GLY A 123 12.85 -8.48 15.85
C GLY A 123 13.96 -9.48 16.19
N ARG A 124 13.72 -10.79 16.04
CA ARG A 124 14.67 -11.86 16.38
C ARG A 124 15.43 -12.40 15.17
N HIS A 125 14.81 -12.39 13.99
CA HIS A 125 15.32 -12.90 12.72
C HIS A 125 15.06 -11.89 11.60
N TRP A 126 15.59 -10.68 11.79
CA TRP A 126 15.33 -9.51 10.95
C TRP A 126 15.73 -9.74 9.49
N LEU A 127 16.86 -10.40 9.22
CA LEU A 127 17.39 -10.52 7.85
C LEU A 127 16.54 -11.42 6.94
N LEU A 128 16.12 -12.60 7.40
CA LEU A 128 15.35 -13.55 6.58
C LEU A 128 13.91 -13.07 6.34
N THR A 129 13.28 -12.51 7.36
CA THR A 129 11.94 -11.93 7.24
C THR A 129 11.93 -10.71 6.33
N LEU A 130 12.94 -9.85 6.45
CA LEU A 130 13.16 -8.72 5.54
C LEU A 130 13.40 -9.19 4.11
N LEU A 131 14.20 -10.24 3.88
CA LEU A 131 14.52 -10.73 2.54
C LEU A 131 13.27 -11.23 1.80
N ILE A 132 12.38 -11.98 2.48
CA ILE A 132 11.14 -12.47 1.87
C ILE A 132 10.17 -11.31 1.59
N LEU A 133 10.05 -10.35 2.51
CA LEU A 133 9.25 -9.15 2.30
C LEU A 133 9.79 -8.33 1.13
N LEU A 134 11.10 -8.13 1.05
CA LEU A 134 11.77 -7.40 -0.02
C LEU A 134 11.57 -8.08 -1.38
N ALA A 135 11.68 -9.41 -1.44
CA ALA A 135 11.34 -10.17 -2.65
C ALA A 135 9.85 -10.00 -3.05
N GLY A 136 8.94 -9.96 -2.08
CA GLY A 136 7.53 -9.64 -2.32
C GLY A 136 7.33 -8.23 -2.87
N PHE A 137 8.01 -7.23 -2.31
CA PHE A 137 7.99 -5.86 -2.82
C PHE A 137 8.53 -5.74 -4.25
N ILE A 138 9.63 -6.43 -4.58
CA ILE A 138 10.20 -6.42 -5.93
C ILE A 138 9.17 -6.88 -6.97
N VAL A 139 8.37 -7.90 -6.65
CA VAL A 139 7.33 -8.40 -7.57
C VAL A 139 6.13 -7.44 -7.66
N LEU A 140 5.77 -6.79 -6.55
CA LEU A 140 4.56 -5.97 -6.50
C LEU A 140 4.76 -4.52 -6.92
N ILE A 141 5.95 -3.96 -6.78
CA ILE A 141 6.25 -2.58 -7.22
C ILE A 141 5.88 -2.36 -8.69
N PRO A 142 6.30 -3.21 -9.66
CA PRO A 142 5.91 -3.05 -11.06
C PRO A 142 4.39 -3.08 -11.27
N VAL A 143 3.68 -3.94 -10.56
CA VAL A 143 2.21 -4.05 -10.64
C VAL A 143 1.55 -2.79 -10.11
N CYS A 144 2.00 -2.29 -8.96
CA CYS A 144 1.54 -1.03 -8.36
C CYS A 144 1.80 0.17 -9.28
N LEU A 145 2.98 0.24 -9.89
CA LEU A 145 3.33 1.29 -10.84
C LEU A 145 2.44 1.23 -12.08
N PHE A 146 2.23 0.04 -12.64
CA PHE A 146 1.36 -0.16 -13.79
C PHE A 146 -0.07 0.31 -13.53
N VAL A 147 -0.64 -0.08 -12.37
CA VAL A 147 -1.97 0.37 -11.93
C VAL A 147 -2.04 1.88 -11.71
N SER A 148 -0.92 2.48 -11.27
CA SER A 148 -0.84 3.92 -10.99
C SER A 148 -0.47 4.76 -12.20
N LEU A 149 -0.21 4.17 -13.37
CA LEU A 149 0.16 4.91 -14.59
C LEU A 149 -0.84 6.02 -14.96
N PRO A 150 -2.17 5.80 -14.94
CA PRO A 150 -3.13 6.86 -15.27
C PRO A 150 -3.02 8.06 -14.32
N VAL A 151 -2.80 7.78 -13.04
CA VAL A 151 -2.59 8.80 -12.01
C VAL A 151 -1.30 9.57 -12.28
N ILE A 152 -0.19 8.88 -12.58
CA ILE A 152 1.10 9.50 -12.89
C ILE A 152 1.00 10.41 -14.13
N ILE A 153 0.34 9.95 -15.19
CA ILE A 153 0.16 10.72 -16.42
C ILE A 153 -0.65 11.99 -16.14
N LEU A 154 -1.77 11.88 -15.41
CA LEU A 154 -2.59 13.04 -15.08
C LEU A 154 -1.90 14.02 -14.13
N THR A 155 -1.19 13.54 -13.12
CA THR A 155 -0.46 14.40 -12.17
C THR A 155 0.66 15.16 -12.88
N THR A 156 1.42 14.49 -13.74
CA THR A 156 2.51 15.10 -14.51
C THR A 156 2.01 16.09 -15.56
N ALA A 157 0.93 15.78 -16.27
CA ALA A 157 0.29 16.72 -17.19
C ALA A 157 -0.23 17.97 -16.44
N SER A 158 -0.85 17.78 -15.27
CA SER A 158 -1.33 18.87 -14.42
C SER A 158 -0.18 19.72 -13.88
N LEU A 159 0.96 19.11 -13.58
CA LEU A 159 2.17 19.83 -13.18
C LEU A 159 2.75 20.66 -14.31
N GLN A 160 2.86 20.09 -15.51
CA GLN A 160 3.41 20.80 -16.67
C GLN A 160 2.55 21.99 -17.08
N ALA A 161 1.22 21.81 -17.12
CA ALA A 161 0.29 22.90 -17.41
C ALA A 161 0.48 24.08 -16.44
N GLN A 162 0.67 23.78 -15.15
CA GLN A 162 0.84 24.81 -14.12
C GLN A 162 2.24 25.40 -14.09
N ALA A 163 3.27 24.63 -14.43
CA ALA A 163 4.61 25.18 -14.65
C ALA A 163 4.63 26.19 -15.81
N GLY A 164 3.91 25.92 -16.90
CA GLY A 164 3.74 26.88 -17.99
C GLY A 164 3.09 28.19 -17.53
N THR A 165 2.10 28.12 -16.63
CA THR A 165 1.48 29.34 -16.08
C THR A 165 2.44 30.23 -15.29
N LEU A 166 3.42 29.62 -14.62
CA LEU A 166 4.47 30.37 -13.93
C LEU A 166 5.43 31.06 -14.91
N MET A 167 5.50 30.59 -16.15
CA MET A 167 6.28 31.19 -17.23
C MET A 167 5.49 32.26 -18.00
N GLY A 168 4.24 32.53 -17.61
CA GLY A 168 3.38 33.55 -18.23
C GLY A 168 2.34 33.00 -19.22
N ASP A 169 2.29 31.68 -19.43
CA ASP A 169 1.27 31.06 -20.27
C ASP A 169 -0.11 31.11 -19.59
N PRO A 170 -1.21 31.23 -20.34
CA PRO A 170 -2.54 31.08 -19.76
C PRO A 170 -2.72 29.66 -19.21
N LEU A 171 -3.54 29.52 -18.16
CA LEU A 171 -3.88 28.21 -17.62
C LEU A 171 -4.69 27.42 -18.67
N GLY A 172 -4.01 26.56 -19.42
CA GLY A 172 -4.61 25.70 -20.45
C GLY A 172 -5.33 24.47 -19.89
N MET A 173 -5.56 24.41 -18.57
CA MET A 173 -6.10 23.24 -17.88
C MET A 173 -7.63 23.30 -17.76
N PRO A 174 -8.38 22.36 -18.37
CA PRO A 174 -9.83 22.32 -18.24
C PRO A 174 -10.31 22.04 -16.81
N SER A 175 -11.44 22.65 -16.43
CA SER A 175 -12.05 22.48 -15.10
C SER A 175 -12.45 21.03 -14.77
N TYR A 176 -12.72 20.21 -15.80
CA TYR A 176 -13.07 18.79 -15.60
C TYR A 176 -11.87 17.93 -15.17
N ILE A 177 -10.61 18.40 -15.29
CA ILE A 177 -9.45 17.59 -14.89
C ILE A 177 -9.49 17.28 -13.40
N MET A 178 -10.06 18.15 -12.55
CA MET A 178 -10.26 17.83 -11.14
C MET A 178 -11.11 16.56 -10.94
N TRP A 179 -12.22 16.45 -11.67
CA TRP A 179 -13.11 15.30 -11.61
C TRP A 179 -12.49 14.05 -12.25
N LEU A 180 -11.73 14.24 -13.32
CA LEU A 180 -10.96 13.17 -13.96
C LEU A 180 -9.86 12.63 -13.04
N ALA A 181 -9.15 13.51 -12.34
CA ALA A 181 -8.16 13.15 -11.33
C ALA A 181 -8.82 12.41 -10.17
N ALA A 182 -9.95 12.90 -9.65
CA ALA A 182 -10.72 12.20 -8.62
C ALA A 182 -11.07 10.76 -9.06
N GLY A 183 -11.62 10.59 -10.27
CA GLY A 183 -12.01 9.28 -10.79
C GLY A 183 -10.83 8.33 -11.01
N THR A 184 -9.69 8.83 -11.50
CA THR A 184 -8.49 7.99 -11.70
C THR A 184 -7.83 7.60 -10.39
N TRP A 185 -7.73 8.51 -9.42
CA TRP A 185 -7.27 8.19 -8.06
C TRP A 185 -8.20 7.18 -7.38
N LEU A 186 -9.51 7.30 -7.57
CA LEU A 186 -10.50 6.36 -7.06
C LEU A 186 -10.23 4.94 -7.55
N LEU A 187 -10.13 4.75 -8.87
CA LEU A 187 -9.91 3.44 -9.48
C LEU A 187 -8.54 2.87 -9.12
N ALA A 188 -7.50 3.69 -9.16
CA ALA A 188 -6.14 3.28 -8.79
C ALA A 188 -6.08 2.86 -7.32
N ALA A 189 -6.63 3.66 -6.40
CA ALA A 189 -6.65 3.35 -4.97
C ALA A 189 -7.41 2.05 -4.68
N PHE A 190 -8.54 1.82 -5.36
CA PHE A 190 -9.33 0.59 -5.19
C PHE A 190 -8.51 -0.66 -5.52
N LEU A 191 -7.86 -0.68 -6.67
CA LEU A 191 -7.00 -1.79 -7.08
C LEU A 191 -5.78 -1.93 -6.16
N GLN A 192 -5.17 -0.80 -5.81
CA GLN A 192 -3.96 -0.73 -4.99
C GLN A 192 -4.19 -1.31 -3.58
N VAL A 193 -5.35 -1.08 -2.96
CA VAL A 193 -5.69 -1.66 -1.66
C VAL A 193 -5.65 -3.19 -1.70
N TYR A 194 -6.26 -3.81 -2.70
CA TYR A 194 -6.31 -5.27 -2.80
C TYR A 194 -4.95 -5.88 -3.16
N ILE A 195 -4.15 -5.19 -3.99
CA ILE A 195 -2.78 -5.59 -4.29
C ILE A 195 -1.93 -5.55 -3.00
N LEU A 196 -2.03 -4.48 -2.22
CA LEU A 196 -1.27 -4.33 -0.97
C LEU A 196 -1.75 -5.30 0.12
N LEU A 197 -3.04 -5.66 0.13
CA LEU A 197 -3.53 -6.73 1.01
C LEU A 197 -2.86 -8.08 0.72
N SER A 198 -2.45 -8.37 -0.53
CA SER A 198 -1.74 -9.62 -0.84
C SER A 198 -0.40 -9.75 -0.11
N LEU A 199 0.29 -8.63 0.18
CA LEU A 199 1.54 -8.63 0.96
C LEU A 199 1.34 -9.16 2.38
N LEU A 200 0.19 -8.91 2.98
CA LEU A 200 -0.12 -9.40 4.33
C LEU A 200 -0.08 -10.94 4.38
N PHE A 201 -0.56 -11.60 3.32
CA PHE A 201 -0.58 -13.06 3.21
C PHE A 201 0.81 -13.63 2.89
N VAL A 202 1.56 -12.95 2.03
CA VAL A 202 2.97 -13.30 1.76
C VAL A 202 3.80 -13.19 3.04
N ALA A 203 3.62 -12.12 3.81
CA ALA A 203 4.28 -11.91 5.11
C ALA A 203 3.90 -13.00 6.13
N TYR A 204 2.64 -13.40 6.16
CA TYR A 204 2.15 -14.47 7.02
C TYR A 204 2.80 -15.82 6.70
N TYR A 205 2.81 -16.23 5.42
CA TYR A 205 3.47 -17.47 5.01
C TYR A 205 4.97 -17.42 5.20
N ALA A 206 5.60 -16.27 4.97
CA ALA A 206 7.01 -16.06 5.23
C ALA A 206 7.35 -16.42 6.69
N TYR A 207 6.58 -15.89 7.63
CA TYR A 207 6.76 -16.20 9.04
C TYR A 207 6.54 -17.68 9.36
N GLY A 208 5.45 -18.28 8.87
CA GLY A 208 5.16 -19.70 9.08
C GLY A 208 6.26 -20.63 8.54
N SER A 209 6.84 -20.29 7.38
CA SER A 209 7.94 -21.06 6.78
C SER A 209 9.25 -20.99 7.58
N VAL A 210 9.56 -19.82 8.17
CA VAL A 210 10.76 -19.65 9.00
C VAL A 210 10.61 -20.41 10.32
N GLU A 211 9.44 -20.37 10.94
CA GLU A 211 9.16 -21.06 12.19
C GLU A 211 9.19 -22.59 12.03
N THR A 212 8.62 -23.12 10.95
CA THR A 212 8.63 -24.57 10.66
C THR A 212 10.04 -25.08 10.39
N GLN A 213 10.83 -24.39 9.57
CA GLN A 213 12.25 -24.75 9.33
C GLN A 213 13.06 -24.81 10.64
N ARG A 214 12.72 -23.95 11.60
CA ARG A 214 13.41 -23.91 12.87
C ARG A 214 13.07 -25.11 13.74
N ARG A 215 11.79 -25.46 13.85
CA ARG A 215 11.35 -26.66 14.58
C ARG A 215 12.02 -27.92 14.04
N GLU A 216 12.15 -28.03 12.71
CA GLU A 216 12.88 -29.14 12.08
C GLU A 216 14.36 -29.15 12.48
N ARG A 217 15.05 -27.99 12.48
CA ARG A 217 16.46 -27.90 12.91
C ARG A 217 16.66 -28.23 14.39
N GLU A 218 15.72 -27.85 15.26
CA GLU A 218 15.76 -28.16 16.68
C GLU A 218 15.53 -29.65 16.93
N GLN A 219 14.55 -30.26 16.26
CA GLN A 219 14.32 -31.71 16.31
C GLN A 219 15.50 -32.52 15.78
N GLN A 220 16.14 -32.07 14.69
CA GLN A 220 17.31 -32.73 14.14
C GLN A 220 18.51 -32.69 15.10
N LYS A 221 18.71 -31.58 15.81
CA LYS A 221 19.74 -31.49 16.86
C LYS A 221 19.47 -32.44 18.02
N LEU A 222 18.20 -32.56 18.44
CA LEU A 222 17.78 -33.47 19.50
C LEU A 222 17.89 -34.94 19.10
N SER A 223 17.74 -35.29 17.82
CA SER A 223 17.90 -36.68 17.34
C SER A 223 19.35 -37.14 17.17
N ILE A 224 20.32 -36.22 17.24
CA ILE A 224 21.76 -36.50 17.09
C ILE A 224 22.45 -36.59 18.47
N GLN A 225 21.80 -36.12 19.53
CA GLN A 225 22.24 -36.26 20.92
C GLN A 225 21.66 -37.53 21.56
#